data_AF-A0A2V3VP91-F1
#
_entry.id   AF-A0A2V3VP91-F1
#
_cell.length_a   1.000
_cell.length_b   1.000
_cell.length_c   1.000
_cell.angle_alpha   90.00
_cell.angle_beta   90.00
_cell.angle_gamma   90.00
#
_symmetry.space_group_name_H-M   'P 1'
#
loop_
_entity.id
_entity.type
_entity.pdbx_description
1 polymer ?
#
loop_
_entity_poly.entity_id
_entity_poly.type
_entity_poly.pdbx_seq_one_letter_code
_entity_poly.pdbx_strand_id
1 'polypeptide(L)'
;MGTFSKDLFLPSLLDRLTNEDPVNQLINEVKQKIKQVEQDLNNSTNMPTNHEGMGIDGQKEKQHQLHHQLVGLQAQYNTLSASISSKQDIQSCVKRDLEWLFNAIQYVPNEGLDDFPETARSVINFGVPDFTGKTVSGLDMIQLERLLLKAIIDFEPRIIQKTLTVKVIADENKKEHNVFVFEIEGEICAKPLPLHLHLRTEVELESSQVIIYDMH
;
A
#
# COMPACT_ATOMS: atom_id res chain seq x y z
N MET A 1 -7.28 -18.84 16.62
CA MET A 1 -6.06 -18.49 15.87
C MET A 1 -6.38 -18.61 14.38
N GLY A 2 -6.85 -17.51 13.77
CA GLY A 2 -7.20 -17.49 12.36
C GLY A 2 -5.97 -17.12 11.53
N THR A 3 -5.51 -18.05 10.70
CA THR A 3 -4.48 -17.81 9.70
C THR A 3 -5.02 -16.85 8.64
N PHE A 4 -4.72 -15.56 8.76
CA PHE A 4 -4.87 -14.62 7.65
C PHE A 4 -3.76 -14.92 6.64
N SER A 5 -4.09 -15.67 5.60
CA SER A 5 -3.24 -15.75 4.40
C SER A 5 -3.28 -14.38 3.72
N LYS A 6 -2.39 -13.49 4.15
CA LYS A 6 -2.25 -12.13 3.65
C LYS A 6 -1.52 -12.14 2.29
N ASP A 7 -2.20 -12.60 1.25
CA ASP A 7 -1.93 -12.14 -0.13
C ASP A 7 -2.42 -10.69 -0.20
N LEU A 8 -1.67 -9.78 0.42
CA LEU A 8 -2.11 -8.41 0.69
C LEU A 8 -1.01 -7.45 0.23
N PHE A 9 -0.92 -7.30 -1.09
CA PHE A 9 -0.89 -5.94 -1.63
C PHE A 9 -2.15 -5.28 -1.06
N LEU A 10 -2.01 -4.52 0.02
CA LEU A 10 -3.12 -3.72 0.55
C LEU A 10 -3.20 -2.49 -0.35
N PRO A 11 -4.19 -2.40 -1.26
CA PRO A 11 -4.59 -1.11 -1.80
C PRO A 11 -4.75 -0.11 -0.65
N SER A 12 -4.46 1.17 -0.92
CA SER A 12 -4.68 2.25 0.05
C SER A 12 -6.09 2.13 0.67
N LEU A 13 -6.29 2.70 1.86
CA LEU A 13 -7.62 2.75 2.47
C LEU A 13 -8.65 3.33 1.48
N LEU A 14 -8.22 4.24 0.59
CA LEU A 14 -9.05 4.80 -0.46
C LEU A 14 -9.23 3.92 -1.71
N ASP A 15 -8.22 3.19 -2.19
CA ASP A 15 -8.40 2.26 -3.33
C ASP A 15 -9.46 1.19 -3.00
N ARG A 16 -9.61 0.83 -1.71
CA ARG A 16 -10.70 -0.01 -1.20
C ARG A 16 -12.06 0.70 -1.11
N LEU A 17 -12.07 2.03 -1.03
CA LEU A 17 -13.28 2.86 -1.00
C LEU A 17 -13.74 3.30 -2.39
N THR A 18 -12.83 3.42 -3.36
CA THR A 18 -13.12 3.93 -4.71
C THR A 18 -13.42 2.82 -5.72
N ASN A 19 -13.27 1.53 -5.37
CA ASN A 19 -13.43 0.37 -6.27
C ASN A 19 -12.55 0.40 -7.55
N GLU A 20 -11.59 1.31 -7.62
CA GLU A 20 -10.75 1.54 -8.80
C GLU A 20 -9.43 0.77 -8.65
N ASP A 21 -9.50 -0.56 -8.73
CA ASP A 21 -8.29 -1.40 -8.82
C ASP A 21 -8.31 -2.27 -10.10
N PRO A 22 -8.22 -1.63 -11.28
CA PRO A 22 -8.31 -2.30 -12.57
C PRO A 22 -7.19 -3.32 -12.77
N VAL A 23 -6.03 -3.12 -12.13
CA VAL A 23 -4.86 -4.00 -12.23
C VAL A 23 -5.12 -5.32 -11.49
N ASN A 24 -5.59 -5.26 -10.24
CA ASN A 24 -5.90 -6.48 -9.50
C ASN A 24 -7.11 -7.24 -10.07
N GLN A 25 -8.10 -6.52 -10.63
CA GLN A 25 -9.20 -7.16 -11.36
C GLN A 25 -8.69 -7.95 -12.57
N LEU A 26 -7.81 -7.35 -13.39
CA LEU A 26 -7.24 -8.00 -14.57
C LEU A 26 -6.40 -9.24 -14.20
N ILE A 27 -5.60 -9.16 -13.12
CA ILE A 27 -4.81 -10.30 -12.63
C ILE A 27 -5.71 -11.45 -12.17
N ASN A 28 -6.77 -11.12 -11.43
CA ASN A 28 -7.73 -12.13 -10.98
C ASN A 28 -8.42 -12.80 -12.17
N GLU A 29 -8.79 -12.05 -13.22
CA GLU A 29 -9.34 -12.63 -14.44
C GLU A 29 -8.37 -13.58 -15.15
N VAL A 30 -7.11 -13.20 -15.31
CA VAL A 30 -6.09 -14.07 -15.92
C VAL A 30 -5.85 -15.32 -15.08
N LYS A 31 -5.81 -15.19 -13.75
CA LYS A 31 -5.67 -16.31 -12.82
C LYS A 31 -6.85 -17.29 -12.90
N GLN A 32 -8.08 -16.80 -13.05
CA GLN A 32 -9.25 -17.65 -13.28
C GLN A 32 -9.19 -18.37 -14.63
N LYS A 33 -8.75 -17.67 -15.69
CA LYS A 33 -8.56 -18.29 -17.02
C LYS A 33 -7.51 -19.41 -16.99
N ILE A 34 -6.39 -19.22 -16.30
CA ILE A 34 -5.36 -20.27 -16.11
C ILE A 34 -5.97 -21.49 -15.42
N LYS A 35 -6.66 -21.27 -14.29
CA LYS A 35 -7.30 -22.35 -13.52
C LYS A 35 -8.33 -23.13 -14.35
N GLN A 36 -9.10 -22.44 -15.20
CA GLN A 36 -10.05 -23.06 -16.12
C GLN A 36 -9.35 -23.95 -17.16
N VAL A 37 -8.29 -23.45 -17.80
CA VAL A 37 -7.52 -24.21 -18.80
C VAL A 37 -6.83 -25.43 -18.18
N GLU A 38 -6.28 -25.30 -16.97
CA GLU A 38 -5.70 -26.42 -16.22
C GLU A 38 -6.75 -27.50 -15.89
N GLN A 39 -7.96 -27.07 -15.52
CA GLN A 39 -9.08 -27.98 -15.24
C GLN A 39 -9.53 -28.71 -16.53
N ASP A 40 -9.58 -28.03 -17.66
CA ASP A 40 -9.92 -28.62 -18.95
C ASP A 40 -8.86 -29.65 -19.41
N LEU A 41 -7.57 -29.36 -19.16
CA LEU A 41 -6.46 -30.29 -19.38
C LEU A 41 -6.58 -31.55 -18.51
N ASN A 42 -6.89 -31.39 -17.22
CA ASN A 42 -7.06 -32.52 -16.30
C ASN A 42 -8.28 -33.39 -16.66
N ASN A 43 -9.40 -32.78 -17.05
CA ASN A 43 -10.61 -33.48 -17.50
C ASN A 43 -10.38 -34.26 -18.80
N SER A 44 -9.56 -33.73 -19.71
CA SER A 44 -9.17 -34.44 -20.95
C SER A 44 -8.24 -35.64 -20.70
N THR A 45 -7.60 -35.70 -19.53
CA THR A 45 -6.66 -36.78 -19.15
C THR A 45 -7.36 -37.91 -18.40
N ASN A 46 -8.52 -37.64 -17.77
CA ASN A 46 -9.26 -38.59 -16.91
C ASN A 46 -10.49 -39.26 -17.58
N MET A 47 -10.61 -39.28 -18.91
CA MET A 47 -11.69 -40.03 -19.58
C MET A 47 -11.38 -41.54 -19.62
N PRO A 48 -12.28 -42.43 -19.17
CA PRO A 48 -12.07 -43.87 -19.26
C PRO A 48 -12.05 -44.29 -20.74
N THR A 49 -11.01 -45.04 -21.10
CA THR A 49 -10.83 -45.65 -22.42
C THR A 49 -11.91 -46.69 -22.69
N ASN A 50 -13.09 -46.27 -23.11
CA ASN A 50 -14.12 -47.17 -23.62
C ASN A 50 -14.46 -46.79 -25.07
N HIS A 51 -13.98 -47.65 -25.95
CA HIS A 51 -14.45 -48.00 -27.29
C HIS A 51 -14.98 -46.93 -28.26
N GLU A 52 -14.26 -46.90 -29.39
CA GLU A 52 -14.73 -46.68 -30.76
C GLU A 52 -14.82 -45.25 -31.31
N GLY A 53 -13.86 -44.94 -32.20
CA GLY A 53 -14.16 -44.21 -33.42
C GLY A 53 -14.21 -42.69 -33.37
N MET A 54 -13.18 -42.03 -32.83
CA MET A 54 -12.92 -40.61 -33.15
C MET A 54 -11.42 -40.29 -33.01
N GLY A 55 -10.86 -39.62 -34.02
CA GLY A 55 -9.43 -39.61 -34.34
C GLY A 55 -8.48 -39.23 -33.20
N ILE A 56 -7.47 -40.09 -33.00
CA ILE A 56 -6.32 -39.89 -32.10
C ILE A 56 -5.59 -38.56 -32.41
N ASP A 57 -5.63 -38.09 -33.68
CA ASP A 57 -5.08 -36.80 -34.09
C ASP A 57 -5.82 -35.60 -33.48
N GLY A 58 -7.15 -35.61 -33.47
CA GLY A 58 -7.93 -34.47 -32.96
C GLY A 58 -7.84 -34.29 -31.44
N GLN A 59 -7.67 -35.39 -30.68
CA GLN A 59 -7.41 -35.32 -29.23
C GLN A 59 -6.01 -34.76 -28.93
N LYS A 60 -5.00 -35.15 -29.71
CA LYS A 60 -3.64 -34.60 -29.60
C LYS A 60 -3.58 -33.13 -29.98
N GLU A 61 -4.26 -32.74 -31.06
CA GLU A 61 -4.37 -31.32 -31.47
C GLU A 61 -5.05 -30.47 -30.38
N LYS A 62 -6.15 -30.96 -29.81
CA LYS A 62 -6.86 -30.27 -28.72
C LYS A 62 -6.00 -30.10 -27.47
N GLN A 63 -5.26 -31.15 -27.06
CA GLN A 63 -4.31 -31.05 -25.95
C GLN A 63 -3.17 -30.06 -26.26
N HIS A 64 -2.63 -30.09 -27.48
CA HIS A 64 -1.58 -29.18 -27.90
C HIS A 64 -2.05 -27.72 -27.88
N GLN A 65 -3.28 -27.45 -28.34
CA GLN A 65 -3.89 -26.13 -28.31
C GLN A 65 -4.08 -25.60 -26.87
N LEU A 66 -4.57 -26.44 -25.95
CA LEU A 66 -4.73 -26.07 -24.53
C LEU A 66 -3.39 -25.79 -23.86
N HIS A 67 -2.35 -26.58 -24.16
CA HIS A 67 -1.01 -26.35 -23.63
C HIS A 67 -0.41 -25.03 -24.14
N HIS A 68 -0.56 -24.74 -25.43
CA HIS A 68 -0.12 -23.46 -26.01
C HIS A 68 -0.87 -22.27 -25.37
N GLN A 69 -2.18 -22.40 -25.16
CA GLN A 69 -3.00 -21.39 -24.48
C GLN A 69 -2.55 -21.17 -23.02
N LEU A 70 -2.23 -22.25 -22.30
CA LEU A 70 -1.74 -22.19 -20.93
C LEU A 70 -0.40 -21.42 -20.85
N VAL A 71 0.55 -21.75 -21.73
CA VAL A 71 1.85 -21.06 -21.79
C VAL A 71 1.68 -19.57 -22.07
N GLY A 72 0.79 -19.20 -22.99
CA GLY A 72 0.47 -17.81 -23.29
C GLY A 72 -0.14 -17.06 -22.10
N LEU A 73 -1.11 -17.67 -21.42
CA LEU A 73 -1.74 -17.08 -20.22
C LEU A 73 -0.75 -16.96 -19.06
N GLN A 74 0.15 -17.93 -18.87
CA GLN A 74 1.21 -17.87 -17.86
C GLN A 74 2.21 -16.75 -18.15
N ALA A 75 2.61 -16.56 -19.40
CA ALA A 75 3.47 -15.44 -19.80
C ALA A 75 2.78 -14.07 -19.59
N GLN A 76 1.48 -14.00 -19.88
CA GLN A 76 0.67 -12.80 -19.62
C GLN A 76 0.54 -12.54 -18.12
N TYR A 77 0.28 -13.57 -17.31
CA TYR A 77 0.22 -13.47 -15.85
C TYR A 77 1.55 -13.01 -15.27
N ASN A 78 2.69 -13.55 -15.73
CA ASN A 78 4.01 -13.14 -15.26
C ASN A 78 4.32 -11.69 -15.61
N THR A 79 3.97 -11.24 -16.84
CA THR A 79 4.13 -9.84 -17.25
C THR A 79 3.26 -8.90 -16.41
N LEU A 80 1.97 -9.22 -16.24
CA LEU A 80 1.04 -8.43 -15.42
C LEU A 80 1.43 -8.43 -13.95
N SER A 81 1.89 -9.57 -13.44
CA SER A 81 2.40 -9.72 -12.07
C SER A 81 3.69 -8.95 -11.84
N ALA A 82 4.52 -8.78 -12.88
CA ALA A 82 5.70 -7.91 -12.82
C ALA A 82 5.34 -6.42 -12.92
N SER A 83 4.22 -6.10 -13.58
CA SER A 83 3.61 -4.76 -13.61
C SER A 83 2.80 -4.43 -12.35
N ILE A 84 2.69 -5.34 -11.38
CA ILE A 84 2.13 -5.04 -10.06
C ILE A 84 3.02 -4.01 -9.41
N SER A 85 2.52 -2.77 -9.39
CA SER A 85 3.08 -1.56 -8.81
C SER A 85 4.59 -1.46 -8.98
N SER A 86 5.03 -0.70 -9.99
CA SER A 86 6.43 -0.30 -10.06
C SER A 86 6.86 0.23 -8.67
N LYS A 87 8.13 0.07 -8.30
CA LYS A 87 8.64 0.57 -7.00
C LYS A 87 8.13 1.99 -6.69
N GLN A 88 8.05 2.83 -7.72
CA GLN A 88 7.56 4.20 -7.69
C GLN A 88 6.06 4.29 -7.37
N ASP A 89 5.23 3.37 -7.87
CA ASP A 89 3.79 3.34 -7.57
C ASP A 89 3.54 3.02 -6.09
N ILE A 90 4.28 2.07 -5.52
CA ILE A 90 4.15 1.72 -4.10
C ILE A 90 4.54 2.91 -3.22
N GLN A 91 5.70 3.54 -3.51
CA GLN A 91 6.15 4.74 -2.81
C GLN A 91 5.15 5.89 -2.97
N SER A 92 4.58 6.09 -4.17
CA SER A 92 3.59 7.13 -4.46
C SER A 92 2.27 6.90 -3.71
N CYS A 93 1.83 5.65 -3.57
CA CYS A 93 0.64 5.31 -2.78
C CYS A 93 0.84 5.62 -1.29
N VAL A 94 1.99 5.24 -0.73
CA VAL A 94 2.31 5.55 0.68
C VAL A 94 2.44 7.06 0.89
N LYS A 95 3.13 7.76 -0.03
CA LYS A 95 3.25 9.22 0.00
C LYS A 95 1.88 9.90 0.02
N ARG A 96 0.97 9.50 -0.88
CA ARG A 96 -0.40 10.05 -0.98
C ARG A 96 -1.20 9.85 0.31
N ASP A 97 -1.11 8.66 0.90
CA ASP A 97 -1.84 8.37 2.13
C ASP A 97 -1.28 9.16 3.32
N LEU A 98 0.04 9.39 3.35
CA LEU A 98 0.67 10.32 4.29
C LEU A 98 0.26 11.78 4.05
N GLU A 99 0.11 12.22 2.80
CA GLU A 99 -0.39 13.56 2.47
C GLU A 99 -1.81 13.75 3.05
N TRP A 100 -2.68 12.74 2.93
CA TRP A 100 -4.01 12.79 3.56
C TRP A 100 -3.96 12.76 5.08
N LEU A 101 -3.11 11.90 5.67
CA LEU A 101 -2.96 11.81 7.11
C LEU A 101 -2.51 13.15 7.71
N PHE A 102 -1.52 13.80 7.11
CA PHE A 102 -0.98 15.04 7.65
C PHE A 102 -1.82 16.28 7.36
N ASN A 103 -2.66 16.26 6.32
CA ASN A 103 -3.62 17.33 6.06
C ASN A 103 -4.99 17.10 6.74
N ALA A 104 -5.14 16.03 7.54
CA ALA A 104 -6.32 15.79 8.36
C ALA A 104 -6.03 16.13 9.83
N ILE A 105 -7.03 16.70 10.52
CA ILE A 105 -6.94 17.05 11.93
C ILE A 105 -7.64 15.97 12.76
N GLN A 106 -6.93 15.41 13.75
CA GLN A 106 -7.50 14.42 14.66
C GLN A 106 -8.66 15.01 15.49
N TYR A 107 -9.68 14.21 15.80
CA TYR A 107 -10.87 14.67 16.52
C TYR A 107 -10.61 14.99 18.00
N VAL A 108 -9.80 14.18 18.69
CA VAL A 108 -9.44 14.38 20.10
C VAL A 108 -7.92 14.26 20.26
N PRO A 109 -7.26 15.14 21.03
CA PRO A 109 -5.88 14.94 21.40
C PRO A 109 -5.67 13.56 22.06
N ASN A 110 -4.56 12.90 21.73
CA ASN A 110 -4.24 11.57 22.28
C ASN A 110 -4.32 11.50 23.83
N GLU A 111 -4.00 12.59 24.52
CA GLU A 111 -4.07 12.72 25.99
C GLU A 111 -5.51 12.63 26.56
N GLY A 112 -6.53 12.88 25.73
CA GLY A 112 -7.94 12.78 26.12
C GLY A 112 -8.56 11.39 25.87
N LEU A 113 -7.80 10.45 25.30
CA LEU A 113 -8.27 9.12 24.90
C LEU A 113 -7.50 7.99 25.58
N ASP A 114 -6.80 8.26 26.69
CA ASP A 114 -6.02 7.24 27.43
C ASP A 114 -6.88 6.04 27.85
N ASP A 115 -8.14 6.28 28.24
CA ASP A 115 -9.11 5.24 28.59
C ASP A 115 -9.75 4.55 27.36
N PHE A 116 -9.52 5.06 26.14
CA PHE A 116 -10.16 4.62 24.89
C PHE A 116 -9.12 4.38 23.76
N PRO A 117 -8.18 3.43 23.92
CA PRO A 117 -7.09 3.22 22.97
C PRO A 117 -7.54 2.70 21.60
N GLU A 118 -8.73 2.08 21.51
CA GLU A 118 -9.32 1.66 20.24
C GLU A 118 -9.93 2.86 19.48
N THR A 119 -10.47 3.86 20.19
CA THR A 119 -10.95 5.10 19.58
C THR A 119 -9.79 5.93 19.04
N ALA A 120 -8.68 6.00 19.79
CA ALA A 120 -7.49 6.75 19.39
C ALA A 120 -6.88 6.27 18.06
N ARG A 121 -6.93 4.96 17.78
CA ARG A 121 -6.44 4.34 16.53
C ARG A 121 -7.53 4.15 15.47
N SER A 122 -8.75 4.60 15.74
CA SER A 122 -9.87 4.44 14.80
C SER A 122 -9.89 5.56 13.76
N VAL A 123 -10.64 5.35 12.68
CA VAL A 123 -10.88 6.36 11.65
C VAL A 123 -11.51 7.65 12.19
N ILE A 124 -12.17 7.60 13.37
CA ILE A 124 -12.73 8.79 14.02
C ILE A 124 -11.62 9.76 14.44
N ASN A 125 -10.44 9.24 14.77
CA ASN A 125 -9.29 10.03 15.20
C ASN A 125 -8.18 10.07 14.13
N PHE A 126 -8.53 9.83 12.86
CA PHE A 126 -7.60 9.92 11.75
C PHE A 126 -7.10 11.36 11.58
N GLY A 127 -5.78 11.52 11.49
CA GLY A 127 -5.14 12.82 11.30
C GLY A 127 -3.98 13.04 12.26
N VAL A 128 -3.47 14.27 12.24
CA VAL A 128 -2.44 14.75 13.16
C VAL A 128 -2.99 15.83 14.09
N PRO A 129 -2.28 16.15 15.18
CA PRO A 129 -2.65 17.29 16.03
C PRO A 129 -2.71 18.59 15.25
N ASP A 130 -3.64 19.48 15.62
CA ASP A 130 -3.67 20.83 15.06
C ASP A 130 -2.42 21.62 15.50
N PHE A 131 -1.76 22.21 14.50
CA PHE A 131 -0.58 23.05 14.67
C PHE A 131 -0.90 24.53 14.48
N THR A 132 -2.12 24.87 14.06
CA THR A 132 -2.56 26.25 13.80
C THR A 132 -2.39 27.12 15.05
N GLY A 133 -1.82 28.31 14.86
CA GLY A 133 -1.63 29.29 15.93
C GLY A 133 -0.51 28.94 16.93
N LYS A 134 0.21 27.83 16.73
CA LYS A 134 1.47 27.56 17.43
C LYS A 134 2.62 28.20 16.66
N THR A 135 3.64 28.65 17.38
CA THR A 135 4.89 29.13 16.78
C THR A 135 5.94 28.04 16.84
N VAL A 136 6.85 27.98 15.86
CA VAL A 136 7.98 27.05 15.86
C VAL A 136 8.76 27.09 17.18
N SER A 137 8.93 28.28 17.76
CA SER A 137 9.64 28.48 19.04
C SER A 137 8.91 27.94 20.28
N GLY A 138 7.59 27.75 20.19
CA GLY A 138 6.75 27.24 21.27
C GLY A 138 6.42 25.75 21.16
N LEU A 139 6.86 25.09 20.09
CA LEU A 139 6.66 23.66 19.88
C LEU A 139 7.78 22.85 20.55
N ASP A 140 7.39 21.88 21.37
CA ASP A 140 8.31 20.82 21.79
C ASP A 140 8.52 19.87 20.60
N MET A 141 9.66 20.03 19.92
CA MET A 141 10.00 19.23 18.74
C MET A 141 10.07 17.73 19.05
N ILE A 142 10.49 17.35 20.26
CA ILE A 142 10.59 15.94 20.66
C ILE A 142 9.18 15.37 20.84
N GLN A 143 8.27 16.14 21.44
CA GLN A 143 6.87 15.74 21.56
C GLN A 143 6.22 15.62 20.17
N LEU A 144 6.50 16.57 19.28
CA LEU A 144 5.98 16.58 17.91
C LEU A 144 6.43 15.35 17.12
N GLU A 145 7.73 15.02 17.12
CA GLU A 145 8.26 13.82 16.49
C GLU A 145 7.54 12.56 16.98
N ARG A 146 7.32 12.45 18.30
CA ARG A 146 6.61 11.31 18.90
C ARG A 146 5.16 11.22 18.44
N LEU A 147 4.47 12.36 18.36
CA LEU A 147 3.07 12.43 17.92
C LEU A 147 2.94 12.04 16.44
N LEU A 148 3.81 12.56 15.58
CA LEU A 148 3.85 12.22 14.16
C LEU A 148 4.20 10.74 13.95
N LEU A 149 5.22 10.25 14.65
CA LEU A 149 5.61 8.84 14.61
C LEU A 149 4.44 7.92 14.99
N LYS A 150 3.72 8.24 16.07
CA LYS A 150 2.55 7.48 16.51
C LYS A 150 1.45 7.49 15.45
N ALA A 151 1.12 8.65 14.88
CA ALA A 151 0.10 8.76 13.84
C ALA A 151 0.43 7.88 12.61
N ILE A 152 1.70 7.89 12.16
CA ILE A 152 2.14 7.04 11.05
C ILE A 152 2.02 5.56 11.40
N ILE A 153 2.40 5.16 12.62
CA ILE A 153 2.29 3.76 13.07
C ILE A 153 0.83 3.29 13.08
N ASP A 154 -0.07 4.14 13.56
CA ASP A 154 -1.48 3.82 13.72
C ASP A 154 -2.22 3.76 12.36
N PHE A 155 -1.87 4.66 11.43
CA PHE A 155 -2.63 4.85 10.19
C PHE A 155 -1.91 4.42 8.90
N GLU A 156 -0.61 4.17 8.92
CA GLU A 156 0.18 3.73 7.76
C GLU A 156 0.96 2.42 8.03
N PRO A 157 0.25 1.27 8.16
CA PRO A 157 0.86 -0.01 8.53
C PRO A 157 1.73 -0.64 7.43
N ARG A 158 1.79 -0.06 6.22
CA ARG A 158 2.69 -0.59 5.17
C ARG A 158 4.13 -0.19 5.43
N ILE A 159 4.39 0.86 6.22
CA ILE A 159 5.74 1.19 6.67
C ILE A 159 6.09 0.27 7.85
N ILE A 160 7.27 -0.34 7.78
CA ILE A 160 7.78 -1.25 8.80
C ILE A 160 8.17 -0.41 10.02
N GLN A 161 7.35 -0.50 11.08
CA GLN A 161 7.51 0.28 12.33
C GLN A 161 8.95 0.29 12.88
N LYS A 162 9.65 -0.86 12.88
CA LYS A 162 11.03 -0.96 13.40
C LYS A 162 12.08 -0.18 12.59
N THR A 163 11.74 0.24 11.37
CA THR A 163 12.62 1.02 10.48
C THR A 163 12.22 2.48 10.40
N LEU A 164 11.02 2.82 10.89
CA LEU A 164 10.45 4.16 10.77
C LEU A 164 11.15 5.11 11.75
N THR A 165 11.62 6.23 11.21
CA THR A 165 12.13 7.36 11.97
C THR A 165 11.49 8.65 11.47
N VAL A 166 11.23 9.58 12.39
CA VAL A 166 10.74 10.93 12.10
C VAL A 166 11.69 11.90 12.79
N LYS A 167 12.22 12.87 12.06
CA LYS A 167 13.16 13.87 12.59
C LYS A 167 12.75 15.26 12.15
N VAL A 168 12.55 16.16 13.09
CA VAL A 168 12.27 17.57 12.80
C VAL A 168 13.58 18.28 12.50
N ILE A 169 13.62 18.96 11.36
CA ILE A 169 14.76 19.75 10.91
C ILE A 169 14.47 21.22 11.25
N ALA A 170 15.24 21.75 12.19
CA ALA A 170 15.26 23.17 12.46
C ALA A 170 16.01 23.88 11.32
N ASP A 171 15.28 24.29 10.28
CA ASP A 171 15.84 25.12 9.21
C ASP A 171 15.86 26.59 9.70
N GLU A 172 17.06 27.07 10.05
CA GLU A 172 17.25 28.43 10.56
C GLU A 172 16.81 29.51 9.56
N ASN A 173 16.81 29.21 8.26
CA ASN A 173 16.40 30.13 7.20
C ASN A 173 14.88 30.16 6.98
N LYS A 174 14.14 29.13 7.44
CA LYS A 174 12.66 29.07 7.34
C LYS A 174 11.94 29.54 8.60
N LYS A 175 12.66 29.89 9.66
CA LYS A 175 12.10 30.48 10.89
C LYS A 175 11.29 31.76 10.62
N GLU A 176 11.63 32.51 9.56
CA GLU A 176 10.92 33.74 9.19
C GLU A 176 9.53 33.51 8.57
N HIS A 177 9.24 32.29 8.10
CA HIS A 177 8.01 31.99 7.35
C HIS A 177 7.02 31.09 8.12
N ASN A 178 7.23 30.85 9.42
CA ASN A 178 6.38 29.99 10.26
C ASN A 178 6.16 28.58 9.63
N VAL A 179 7.18 28.08 8.93
CA VAL A 179 7.22 26.73 8.35
C VAL A 179 8.17 25.89 9.19
N PHE A 180 7.76 24.67 9.55
CA PHE A 180 8.70 23.67 10.06
C PHE A 180 8.81 22.49 9.11
N VAL A 181 9.98 21.87 9.09
CA VAL A 181 10.33 20.77 8.18
C VAL A 181 10.62 19.53 9.01
N PHE A 182 10.21 18.37 8.53
CA PHE A 182 10.63 17.10 9.12
C PHE A 182 10.87 16.05 8.04
N GLU A 183 11.77 15.13 8.33
CA GLU A 183 12.09 13.98 7.49
C GLU A 183 11.45 12.72 8.05
N ILE A 184 10.99 11.88 7.14
CA ILE A 184 10.46 10.54 7.42
C ILE A 184 11.33 9.55 6.66
N GLU A 185 11.93 8.61 7.38
CA GLU A 185 12.75 7.55 6.81
C GLU A 185 12.26 6.20 7.27
N GLY A 186 12.21 5.21 6.39
CA GLY A 186 11.86 3.84 6.75
C GLY A 186 11.83 2.87 5.56
N GLU A 187 11.30 1.68 5.80
CA GLU A 187 11.11 0.65 4.77
C GLU A 187 9.61 0.31 4.62
N ILE A 188 9.13 0.24 3.38
CA ILE A 188 7.79 -0.23 3.04
C ILE A 188 7.82 -1.75 2.86
N CYS A 189 6.87 -2.45 3.50
CA CYS A 189 6.66 -3.88 3.34
C CYS A 189 6.14 -4.18 1.92
N ALA A 190 7.06 -4.52 1.03
CA ALA A 190 6.77 -4.91 -0.35
C ALA A 190 7.32 -6.30 -0.67
N LYS A 191 6.91 -6.86 -1.81
CA LYS A 191 7.39 -8.13 -2.34
C LYS A 191 8.19 -7.88 -3.63
N PRO A 192 9.31 -8.61 -3.87
CA PRO A 192 9.89 -9.66 -3.04
C PRO A 192 10.72 -9.16 -1.85
N LEU A 193 11.09 -7.87 -1.83
CA LEU A 193 11.96 -7.24 -0.84
C LEU A 193 11.35 -5.91 -0.36
N PRO A 194 11.66 -5.45 0.87
CA PRO A 194 11.28 -4.12 1.33
C PRO A 194 11.81 -2.99 0.45
N LEU A 195 11.07 -1.89 0.38
CA LEU A 195 11.46 -0.70 -0.38
C LEU A 195 11.81 0.45 0.56
N HIS A 196 12.96 1.08 0.34
CA HIS A 196 13.33 2.27 1.10
C HIS A 196 12.36 3.44 0.82
N LEU A 197 12.03 4.19 1.86
CA LEU A 197 11.20 5.38 1.83
C LEU A 197 11.97 6.50 2.54
N HIS A 198 12.14 7.62 1.84
CA HIS A 198 12.74 8.81 2.40
C HIS A 198 11.97 10.03 1.90
N LEU A 199 11.35 10.75 2.82
CA LEU A 199 10.46 11.87 2.52
C LEU A 199 10.89 13.10 3.31
N ARG A 200 10.80 14.25 2.68
CA ARG A 200 10.88 15.56 3.33
C ARG A 200 9.50 16.17 3.37
N THR A 201 9.07 16.61 4.53
CA THR A 201 7.74 17.18 4.76
C THR A 201 7.87 18.62 5.24
N GLU A 202 7.05 19.51 4.68
CA GLU A 202 6.99 20.92 5.07
C GLU A 202 5.58 21.25 5.55
N VAL A 203 5.50 21.89 6.73
CA VAL A 203 4.23 22.26 7.37
C VAL A 203 4.19 23.77 7.54
N GLU A 204 3.18 24.40 6.96
CA GLU A 204 2.89 25.82 7.16
C GLU A 204 1.96 25.97 8.37
N LEU A 205 2.44 26.61 9.44
CA LEU A 205 1.70 26.69 10.70
C LEU A 205 0.50 27.67 10.69
N GLU A 206 0.40 28.54 9.68
CA GLU A 206 -0.75 29.45 9.55
C GLU A 206 -1.98 28.76 8.96
N SER A 207 -1.77 27.92 7.95
CA SER A 207 -2.83 27.20 7.24
C SER A 207 -2.96 25.74 7.67
N SER A 208 -1.99 25.22 8.44
CA SER A 208 -1.77 23.79 8.69
C SER A 208 -1.68 22.95 7.41
N GLN A 209 -1.28 23.56 6.29
CA GLN A 209 -1.04 22.83 5.05
C GLN A 209 0.26 22.04 5.13
N VAL A 210 0.21 20.78 4.71
CA VAL A 210 1.37 19.89 4.69
C VAL A 210 1.68 19.46 3.26
N ILE A 211 2.94 19.64 2.86
CA ILE A 211 3.45 19.23 1.55
C ILE A 211 4.57 18.20 1.75
N ILE A 212 4.51 17.10 0.99
CA ILE A 212 5.48 16.01 1.06
C ILE A 212 6.30 15.94 -0.24
N TYR A 213 7.61 15.82 -0.10
CA TYR A 213 8.59 15.68 -1.17
C TYR A 213 9.31 14.33 -1.04
N ASP A 214 9.54 13.68 -2.18
CA ASP A 214 10.35 12.46 -2.25
C ASP A 214 11.84 12.85 -2.29
N MET A 215 12.65 12.18 -1.48
CA MET A 215 14.09 12.37 -1.40
C MET A 215 14.76 11.12 -1.99
N HIS A 216 15.15 11.21 -3.27
CA HIS A 216 15.76 10.13 -4.05
C HIS A 216 17.24 9.87 -3.74
#